data_AF-A0A1I0E5V8-F1
#
_entry.id   AF-A0A1I0E5V8-F1
#
_cell.length_a   1.000
_cell.length_b   1.000
_cell.length_c   1.000
_cell.angle_alpha   90.00
_cell.angle_beta   90.00
_cell.angle_gamma   90.00
#
_symmetry.space_group_name_H-M   'P 1'
#
loop_
_entity.id
_entity.type
_entity.pdbx_description
1 polymer ?
#
loop_
_entity_poly.entity_id
_entity_poly.type
_entity_poly.pdbx_seq_one_letter_code
_entity_poly.pdbx_strand_id
1 'polypeptide(L)'
;MNTSKENAILQIWANQYPALAEIVSKYSVLYSENIIIEPENLPDFINDFVKYVEAEHSHKIQTGELYYMQDTRANCGNNMMFWRKGCQGYTQCIADAEVFTADEAIRQMISRRSDIPWRKDYIDGIASLSVDTQRADIRAANMLPPSQRNDLPESLRDQA
;
A
#
# COMPACT_ATOMS: atom_id res chain seq x y z
N MET A 1 18.20 -11.22 17.54
CA MET A 1 16.97 -10.42 17.34
C MET A 1 17.22 -9.02 17.85
N ASN A 2 16.91 -8.00 17.07
CA ASN A 2 17.31 -6.61 17.35
C ASN A 2 16.15 -5.88 18.06
N THR A 3 16.01 -6.16 19.35
CA THR A 3 14.96 -5.67 20.27
C THR A 3 14.82 -4.15 20.31
N SER A 4 15.85 -3.41 19.89
CA SER A 4 15.83 -1.95 19.80
C SER A 4 14.94 -1.42 18.67
N LYS A 5 14.90 -2.10 17.51
CA LYS A 5 14.07 -1.65 16.37
C LYS A 5 12.58 -1.94 16.59
N GLU A 6 12.26 -3.08 17.21
CA GLU A 6 10.89 -3.48 17.52
C GLU A 6 10.26 -2.57 18.59
N ASN A 7 11.04 -2.17 19.61
CA ASN A 7 10.63 -1.19 20.62
C ASN A 7 10.31 0.19 20.02
N ALA A 8 11.10 0.65 19.05
CA ALA A 8 10.87 1.94 18.40
C ALA A 8 9.53 1.98 17.65
N ILE A 9 9.11 0.87 17.03
CA ILE A 9 7.85 0.78 16.28
C ILE A 9 6.65 0.86 17.23
N LEU A 10 6.67 0.12 18.35
CA LEU A 10 5.60 0.15 19.34
C LEU A 10 5.43 1.53 19.98
N GLN A 11 6.52 2.23 20.27
CA GLN A 11 6.49 3.61 20.76
C GLN A 11 5.88 4.58 19.75
N ILE A 12 6.24 4.47 18.47
CA ILE A 12 5.65 5.28 17.41
C ILE A 12 4.14 5.05 17.31
N TRP A 13 3.69 3.79 17.41
CA TRP A 13 2.28 3.45 17.35
C TRP A 13 1.50 3.93 18.56
N ALA A 14 2.04 3.78 19.77
CA ALA A 14 1.44 4.31 20.99
C ALA A 14 1.26 5.84 20.89
N ASN A 15 2.26 6.57 20.41
CA ASN A 15 2.16 8.02 20.24
C ASN A 15 1.12 8.46 19.19
N GLN A 16 0.92 7.64 18.16
CA GLN A 16 -0.02 7.95 17.07
C GLN A 16 -1.46 7.55 17.40
N TYR A 17 -1.66 6.54 18.25
CA TYR A 17 -2.96 5.95 18.54
C TYR A 17 -3.19 5.92 20.07
N PRO A 18 -3.95 6.88 20.62
CA PRO A 18 -4.11 7.04 22.07
C PRO A 18 -4.60 5.78 22.81
N ALA A 19 -5.44 4.98 22.16
CA ALA A 19 -5.93 3.74 22.75
C ALA A 19 -4.92 2.58 22.69
N LEU A 20 -3.94 2.60 21.77
CA LEU A 20 -2.75 1.73 21.87
C LEU A 20 -1.85 2.17 23.02
N ALA A 21 -1.69 3.48 23.26
CA ALA A 21 -0.93 3.95 24.40
C ALA A 21 -1.53 3.46 25.73
N GLU A 22 -2.86 3.39 25.83
CA GLU A 22 -3.54 2.86 27.00
C GLU A 22 -3.27 1.35 27.21
N ILE A 23 -3.33 0.54 26.15
CA ILE A 23 -3.02 -0.90 26.21
C ILE A 23 -1.56 -1.14 26.55
N VAL A 24 -0.65 -0.40 25.91
CA VAL A 24 0.79 -0.47 26.18
C VAL A 24 1.06 -0.06 27.64
N SER A 25 0.48 1.04 28.11
CA SER A 25 0.63 1.51 29.50
C SER A 25 0.08 0.50 30.52
N LYS A 26 -1.01 -0.21 30.18
CA LYS A 26 -1.64 -1.21 31.05
C LYS A 26 -0.76 -2.43 31.30
N TYR A 27 0.04 -2.84 30.32
CA TYR A 27 0.78 -4.11 30.37
C TYR A 27 2.31 -3.97 30.32
N SER A 28 2.83 -2.74 30.24
CA SER A 28 4.26 -2.49 30.20
C SER A 28 4.80 -1.71 31.38
N VAL A 29 6.07 -1.94 31.69
CA VAL A 29 6.86 -1.10 32.59
C VAL A 29 7.81 -0.28 31.71
N LEU A 30 7.81 1.04 31.90
CA LEU A 30 8.77 1.92 31.23
C LEU A 30 10.13 1.80 31.91
N TYR A 31 11.12 1.29 31.19
CA TYR A 31 12.51 1.34 31.61
C TYR A 31 13.32 2.03 30.51
N SER A 32 13.76 3.26 30.79
CA SER A 32 14.66 4.07 29.95
C SER A 32 14.35 3.92 28.44
N GLU A 33 13.21 4.49 28.03
CA GLU A 33 12.71 4.55 26.64
C GLU A 33 12.24 3.21 26.02
N ASN A 34 12.42 2.08 26.69
CA ASN A 34 11.93 0.78 26.21
C ASN A 34 10.60 0.39 26.85
N ILE A 35 9.71 -0.18 26.02
CA ILE A 35 8.48 -0.83 26.46
C ILE A 35 8.85 -2.26 26.83
N ILE A 36 8.80 -2.57 28.13
CA ILE A 36 9.01 -3.94 28.61
C ILE A 36 7.66 -4.51 29.00
N ILE A 37 7.23 -5.57 28.32
CA ILE A 37 6.04 -6.34 28.69
C ILE A 37 6.55 -7.58 29.42
N GLU A 38 6.24 -7.67 30.71
CA GLU A 38 6.63 -8.82 31.52
C GLU A 38 5.98 -10.11 30.98
N PRO A 39 6.66 -11.26 31.01
CA PRO A 39 6.18 -12.50 30.40
C PRO A 39 4.78 -12.93 30.85
N GLU A 40 4.43 -12.69 32.11
CA GLU A 40 3.12 -12.99 32.69
C GLU A 40 1.98 -12.13 32.13
N ASN A 41 2.29 -10.92 31.65
CA ASN A 41 1.32 -9.98 31.06
C ASN A 41 1.21 -10.14 29.54
N LEU A 42 2.15 -10.86 28.92
CA LEU A 42 2.23 -11.02 27.47
C LEU A 42 0.95 -11.63 26.84
N PRO A 43 0.31 -12.68 27.40
CA PRO A 43 -0.91 -13.23 26.81
C PRO A 43 -2.06 -12.23 26.76
N ASP A 44 -2.26 -11.48 27.85
CA ASP A 44 -3.34 -10.50 27.96
C ASP A 44 -3.07 -9.24 27.14
N PHE A 45 -1.81 -8.80 27.07
CA PHE A 45 -1.39 -7.74 26.16
C PHE A 45 -1.68 -8.11 24.72
N ILE A 46 -1.29 -9.31 24.27
CA ILE A 46 -1.53 -9.79 22.91
C ILE A 46 -3.03 -9.81 22.63
N ASN A 47 -3.85 -10.32 23.56
CA ASN A 47 -5.30 -10.41 23.40
C ASN A 47 -5.96 -9.02 23.27
N ASP A 48 -5.63 -8.08 24.14
CA ASP A 48 -6.21 -6.73 24.11
C ASP A 48 -5.70 -5.92 22.91
N PHE A 49 -4.41 -6.07 22.57
CA PHE A 49 -3.83 -5.47 21.38
C PHE A 49 -4.52 -5.98 20.11
N VAL A 50 -4.71 -7.30 19.99
CA VAL A 50 -5.43 -7.91 18.85
C VAL A 50 -6.86 -7.38 18.77
N LYS A 51 -7.61 -7.38 19.88
CA LYS A 51 -8.99 -6.84 19.91
C LYS A 51 -9.05 -5.37 19.51
N TYR A 52 -8.11 -4.55 19.99
CA TYR A 52 -8.04 -3.15 19.62
C TYR A 52 -7.78 -2.98 18.12
N VAL A 53 -6.79 -3.71 17.61
CA VAL A 53 -6.45 -3.72 16.19
C VAL A 53 -7.70 -4.13 15.40
N GLU A 54 -8.40 -5.20 15.79
CA GLU A 54 -9.65 -5.66 15.16
C GLU A 54 -10.78 -4.62 15.22
N ALA A 55 -11.00 -3.95 16.36
CA ALA A 55 -12.09 -3.00 16.57
C ALA A 55 -11.86 -1.65 15.88
N GLU A 56 -10.70 -1.02 16.06
CA GLU A 56 -10.41 0.32 15.52
C GLU A 56 -10.21 0.33 14.02
N HIS A 57 -9.74 -0.78 13.44
CA HIS A 57 -9.73 -0.88 11.99
C HIS A 57 -10.81 -1.83 11.47
N SER A 58 -11.90 -2.09 12.19
CA SER A 58 -13.01 -2.99 11.81
C SER A 58 -13.65 -2.74 10.43
N HIS A 59 -13.20 -1.74 9.69
CA HIS A 59 -13.28 -1.68 8.22
C HIS A 59 -12.30 -2.67 7.52
N LYS A 60 -11.86 -3.73 8.22
CA LYS A 60 -10.55 -4.39 8.09
C LYS A 60 -10.53 -5.48 7.03
N ILE A 61 -9.38 -5.60 6.39
CA ILE A 61 -8.98 -6.68 5.47
C ILE A 61 -9.57 -8.02 5.94
N GLN A 62 -10.48 -8.57 5.14
CA GLN A 62 -11.23 -9.78 5.40
C GLN A 62 -10.39 -10.99 4.99
N THR A 63 -10.30 -11.97 5.88
CA THR A 63 -9.62 -13.23 5.60
C THR A 63 -10.37 -13.98 4.49
N GLY A 64 -9.62 -14.53 3.52
CA GLY A 64 -10.18 -15.17 2.32
C GLY A 64 -10.39 -14.24 1.12
N GLU A 65 -10.27 -12.92 1.30
CA GLU A 65 -10.37 -11.94 0.22
C GLU A 65 -8.98 -11.60 -0.38
N LEU A 66 -9.02 -11.02 -1.58
CA LEU A 66 -7.85 -10.55 -2.31
C LEU A 66 -7.77 -9.02 -2.32
N TYR A 67 -6.54 -8.50 -2.42
CA TYR A 67 -6.25 -7.08 -2.25
C TYR A 67 -5.27 -6.56 -3.30
N TYR A 68 -5.47 -5.30 -3.69
CA TYR A 68 -4.43 -4.48 -4.33
C TYR A 68 -3.79 -3.56 -3.29
N MET A 69 -2.47 -3.41 -3.35
CA MET A 69 -1.74 -2.50 -2.47
C MET A 69 -1.50 -1.18 -3.20
N GLN A 70 -2.10 -0.09 -2.73
CA GLN A 70 -1.83 1.26 -3.22
C GLN A 70 -0.56 1.81 -2.58
N ASP A 71 0.32 2.43 -3.36
CA ASP A 71 1.35 3.34 -2.84
C ASP A 71 0.82 4.78 -2.83
N THR A 72 0.59 5.34 -1.64
CA THR A 72 0.01 6.68 -1.49
C THR A 72 0.98 7.83 -1.72
N ARG A 73 2.28 7.56 -1.91
CA ARG A 73 3.28 8.62 -2.08
C ARG A 73 3.20 9.32 -3.44
N ALA A 74 2.50 8.71 -4.41
CA ALA A 74 2.31 9.29 -5.73
C ALA A 74 0.98 8.85 -6.33
N ASN A 75 0.41 9.74 -7.14
CA ASN A 75 -0.69 9.46 -8.06
C ASN A 75 -0.27 9.88 -9.47
N CYS A 76 -0.81 9.25 -10.50
CA CYS A 76 -0.63 9.68 -11.89
C CYS A 76 -1.90 10.38 -12.37
N GLY A 77 -1.93 11.72 -12.28
CA GLY A 77 -3.16 12.48 -12.47
C GLY A 77 -4.21 12.06 -11.44
N ASN A 78 -5.33 11.50 -11.91
CA ASN A 78 -6.41 11.00 -11.06
C ASN A 78 -6.30 9.50 -10.75
N ASN A 79 -5.29 8.80 -11.30
CA ASN A 79 -5.14 7.36 -11.14
C ASN A 79 -4.29 7.03 -9.92
N MET A 80 -4.76 6.05 -9.15
CA MET A 80 -4.02 5.45 -8.04
C MET A 80 -2.84 4.62 -8.57
N MET A 81 -1.76 4.58 -7.79
CA MET A 81 -0.60 3.75 -8.08
C MET A 81 -0.64 2.50 -7.21
N PHE A 82 -0.53 1.32 -7.84
CA PHE A 82 -0.51 0.03 -7.19
C PHE A 82 0.83 -0.66 -7.36
N TRP A 83 1.18 -1.55 -6.43
CA TRP A 83 2.34 -2.43 -6.59
C TRP A 83 2.22 -3.26 -7.87
N ARG A 84 3.26 -3.26 -8.70
CA ARG A 84 3.30 -4.03 -9.94
C ARG A 84 3.75 -5.47 -9.68
N LYS A 85 3.18 -6.42 -10.43
CA LYS A 85 3.56 -7.83 -10.41
C LYS A 85 5.08 -8.03 -10.51
N GLY A 86 5.59 -8.99 -9.74
CA GLY A 86 7.00 -9.41 -9.81
C GLY A 86 7.99 -8.34 -9.34
N CYS A 87 7.59 -7.47 -8.41
CA CYS A 87 8.44 -6.44 -7.81
C CYS A 87 8.98 -5.38 -8.80
N GLN A 88 8.26 -5.09 -9.88
CA GLN A 88 8.71 -4.18 -10.95
C GLN A 88 8.29 -2.71 -10.72
N GLY A 89 8.27 -2.26 -9.46
CA GLY A 89 7.85 -0.91 -9.08
C GLY A 89 6.32 -0.77 -8.95
N TYR A 90 5.77 0.31 -9.50
CA TYR A 90 4.35 0.66 -9.35
C TYR A 90 3.66 0.82 -10.71
N THR A 91 2.35 0.66 -10.75
CA THR A 91 1.54 0.76 -11.96
C THR A 91 0.17 1.38 -11.70
N GLN A 92 -0.35 2.10 -12.68
CA GLN A 92 -1.76 2.54 -12.72
C GLN A 92 -2.68 1.52 -13.42
N CYS A 93 -2.10 0.48 -14.04
CA CYS A 93 -2.83 -0.55 -14.75
C CYS A 93 -3.20 -1.68 -13.78
N ILE A 94 -4.49 -1.83 -13.46
CA ILE A 94 -4.99 -2.89 -12.55
C ILE A 94 -4.65 -4.30 -13.06
N ALA A 95 -4.59 -4.52 -14.37
CA ALA A 95 -4.22 -5.81 -14.95
C ALA A 95 -2.75 -6.19 -14.64
N ASP A 96 -1.88 -5.20 -14.44
CA ASP A 96 -0.46 -5.38 -14.13
C ASP A 96 -0.18 -5.31 -12.62
N ALA A 97 -1.19 -4.98 -11.81
CA ALA A 97 -1.07 -4.86 -10.36
C ALA A 97 -0.94 -6.22 -9.69
N GLU A 98 -0.04 -6.32 -8.71
CA GLU A 98 0.15 -7.50 -7.87
C GLU A 98 -1.07 -7.71 -6.97
N VAL A 99 -1.48 -8.97 -6.82
CA VAL A 99 -2.66 -9.35 -6.04
C VAL A 99 -2.18 -10.02 -4.76
N PHE A 100 -2.54 -9.43 -3.63
CA PHE A 100 -2.15 -9.89 -2.30
C PHE A 100 -3.30 -10.66 -1.66
N THR A 101 -2.96 -11.73 -0.96
CA THR A 101 -3.85 -12.29 0.06
C THR A 101 -3.98 -11.33 1.24
N ALA A 102 -5.03 -11.52 2.06
CA ALA A 102 -5.20 -10.74 3.29
C ALA A 102 -3.93 -10.70 4.17
N ASP A 103 -3.28 -11.84 4.39
CA ASP A 103 -2.07 -11.93 5.21
C ASP A 103 -0.89 -11.15 4.62
N GLU A 104 -0.70 -11.23 3.30
CA GLU A 104 0.36 -10.49 2.63
C GLU A 104 0.10 -8.98 2.63
N ALA A 105 -1.16 -8.57 2.44
CA ALA A 105 -1.57 -7.18 2.49
C ALA A 105 -1.34 -6.57 3.89
N ILE A 106 -1.65 -7.31 4.96
CA ILE A 106 -1.37 -6.91 6.35
C ILE A 106 0.13 -6.77 6.56
N ARG A 107 0.93 -7.78 6.16
CA ARG A 107 2.40 -7.72 6.29
C ARG A 107 2.98 -6.52 5.54
N GLN A 108 2.50 -6.26 4.33
CA GLN A 108 2.96 -5.15 3.50
C GLN A 108 2.61 -3.80 4.14
N MET A 109 1.36 -3.60 4.54
CA MET A 109 0.88 -2.38 5.22
C MET A 109 1.66 -2.10 6.51
N ILE A 110 1.96 -3.13 7.32
CA ILE A 110 2.79 -2.99 8.53
C ILE A 110 4.22 -2.58 8.16
N SER A 111 4.78 -3.16 7.10
CA SER A 111 6.16 -2.86 6.68
C SER A 111 6.32 -1.46 6.09
N ARG A 112 5.27 -0.90 5.48
CA ARG A 112 5.30 0.39 4.80
C ARG A 112 4.00 1.16 5.03
N ARG A 113 4.08 2.21 5.85
CA ARG A 113 2.95 3.09 6.20
C ARG A 113 2.26 3.76 5.02
N SER A 114 2.98 3.96 3.91
CA SER A 114 2.42 4.52 2.67
C SER A 114 1.49 3.57 1.94
N ASP A 115 1.48 2.29 2.31
CA ASP A 115 0.80 1.26 1.54
C ASP A 115 -0.60 1.04 2.11
N ILE A 116 -1.62 1.27 1.29
CA ILE A 116 -3.02 1.08 1.66
C ILE A 116 -3.59 -0.13 0.92
N PRO A 117 -4.11 -1.14 1.62
CA PRO A 117 -4.77 -2.28 1.01
C PRO A 117 -6.19 -1.93 0.59
N TRP A 118 -6.56 -2.32 -0.63
CA TRP A 118 -7.90 -2.16 -1.19
C TRP A 118 -8.44 -3.51 -1.63
N ARG A 119 -9.70 -3.83 -1.26
CA ARG A 119 -10.31 -5.08 -1.72
C ARG A 119 -10.32 -5.12 -3.25
N LYS A 120 -9.92 -6.26 -3.80
CA LYS A 120 -9.79 -6.46 -5.24
C LYS A 120 -11.14 -6.27 -5.94
N ASP A 121 -12.20 -6.85 -5.41
CA ASP A 121 -13.55 -6.78 -5.97
C ASP A 121 -14.08 -5.34 -6.05
N TYR A 122 -13.83 -4.54 -5.02
CA TYR A 122 -14.19 -3.14 -4.98
C TYR A 122 -13.45 -2.34 -6.06
N ILE A 123 -12.12 -2.49 -6.14
CA ILE A 123 -11.32 -1.78 -7.14
C ILE A 123 -11.67 -2.23 -8.56
N ASP A 124 -11.83 -3.53 -8.79
CA ASP A 124 -12.26 -4.06 -10.09
C ASP A 124 -13.62 -3.45 -10.51
N GLY A 125 -14.54 -3.27 -9.54
CA GLY A 125 -15.88 -2.72 -9.78
C GLY A 125 -15.91 -1.23 -10.12
N ILE A 126 -14.87 -0.47 -9.77
CA ILE A 126 -14.78 0.97 -10.06
C ILE A 126 -13.67 1.32 -11.05
N ALA A 127 -12.86 0.34 -11.47
CA ALA A 127 -11.79 0.55 -12.41
C ALA A 127 -12.33 0.97 -13.77
N SER A 128 -11.77 2.05 -14.34
CA SER A 128 -12.10 2.55 -15.66
C SER A 128 -10.95 2.34 -16.64
N LEU A 129 -11.28 2.14 -17.93
CA LEU A 129 -10.28 2.12 -18.98
C LEU A 129 -9.72 3.54 -19.19
N SER A 130 -8.39 3.65 -19.22
CA SER A 130 -7.68 4.89 -19.52
C SER A 130 -6.62 4.64 -20.60
N VAL A 131 -6.21 5.72 -21.28
CA VAL A 131 -5.14 5.68 -22.28
C VAL A 131 -3.90 6.29 -21.65
N ASP A 132 -2.83 5.49 -21.62
CA ASP A 132 -1.51 5.98 -21.24
C ASP A 132 -0.92 6.82 -22.37
N THR A 133 -0.74 8.11 -22.13
CA THR A 133 -0.23 9.06 -23.13
C THR A 133 1.19 8.68 -23.58
N GLN A 134 1.99 8.04 -22.72
CA GLN A 134 3.34 7.57 -23.07
C GLN A 134 3.31 6.41 -24.09
N ARG A 135 2.16 5.74 -24.23
CA ARG A 135 1.94 4.66 -25.20
C ARG A 135 1.20 5.13 -26.45
N ALA A 136 0.61 6.33 -26.42
CA ALA A 136 -0.07 6.90 -27.56
C ALA A 136 0.95 7.52 -28.53
N ASP A 137 0.96 7.06 -29.78
CA ASP A 137 1.78 7.64 -30.84
C ASP A 137 0.91 8.60 -31.67
N ILE A 138 1.18 9.91 -31.59
CA ILE A 138 0.44 10.93 -32.33
C ILE A 138 0.51 10.69 -33.85
N ARG A 139 1.55 10.02 -34.34
CA ARG A 139 1.69 9.66 -35.76
C ARG A 139 0.68 8.60 -36.18
N ALA A 140 0.22 7.75 -35.25
CA ALA A 140 -0.85 6.79 -35.49
C ALA A 140 -2.23 7.48 -35.61
N ALA A 141 -2.42 8.66 -35.01
CA ALA A 141 -3.65 9.45 -35.19
C ALA A 141 -3.84 9.90 -36.64
N ASN A 142 -2.74 10.09 -37.38
CA ASN A 142 -2.77 10.42 -38.81
C ASN A 142 -2.95 9.19 -39.72
N MET A 143 -3.22 8.00 -39.16
CA MET A 143 -3.34 6.71 -39.87
C MET A 143 -2.14 6.37 -40.78
N LEU A 144 -0.96 6.97 -40.51
CA LEU A 144 0.21 6.70 -41.32
C LEU A 144 0.75 5.28 -41.00
N PRO A 145 0.97 4.43 -42.03
CA PRO A 145 1.60 3.14 -41.82
C PRO A 145 2.98 3.33 -41.18
N PRO A 146 3.49 2.36 -40.39
CA PRO A 146 4.78 2.47 -39.69
C PRO A 146 5.94 2.93 -40.59
N SER A 147 5.91 2.56 -41.88
CA SER A 147 6.90 2.94 -42.89
C SER A 147 6.97 4.44 -43.19
N GLN A 148 5.92 5.21 -42.92
CA GLN A 148 5.80 6.64 -43.23
C GLN A 148 5.91 7.54 -41.99
N ARG A 149 6.10 6.95 -40.80
CA ARG A 149 6.16 7.70 -39.52
C ARG A 149 7.41 8.56 -39.38
N ASN A 150 8.47 8.28 -40.14
CA ASN A 150 9.72 9.06 -40.15
C ASN A 150 9.73 10.18 -41.20
N ASP A 151 8.66 10.32 -42.01
CA ASP A 151 8.57 11.32 -43.08
C ASP A 151 7.84 12.60 -42.64
N LEU A 152 7.34 12.65 -41.40
CA LEU A 152 6.65 13.82 -40.86
C LEU A 152 7.59 15.02 -40.68
N PRO A 153 7.10 16.26 -40.85
CA PRO A 153 7.85 17.48 -40.52
C PRO A 153 8.35 17.46 -39.08
N GLU A 154 9.54 18.02 -38.84
CA GLU A 154 10.19 18.06 -37.52
C GLU A 154 9.32 18.68 -36.42
N SER A 155 8.48 19.66 -36.77
CA SER A 155 7.51 20.29 -35.87
C SER A 155 6.44 19.34 -35.29
N LEU A 156 6.23 18.18 -35.92
CA LEU A 156 5.35 17.11 -35.44
C LEU A 156 6.14 15.95 -34.82
N ARG A 157 7.48 15.96 -34.90
CA ARG A 157 8.36 14.96 -34.26
C ARG A 157 8.58 15.27 -32.78
N ASP A 158 8.54 16.55 -32.40
CA ASP A 158 8.88 17.04 -31.05
C ASP A 158 7.67 17.18 -30.11
N GLN A 159 6.47 16.78 -30.52
CA GLN A 159 5.25 16.84 -29.69
C GLN A 159 4.98 15.53 -28.93
N ALA A 160 6.04 14.92 -28.38
CA ALA A 160 5.97 13.75 -27.50
C ALA A 160 5.88 14.16 -26.03
#